data_AF-A0A8S4RYW3-F1
#
_entry.id   AF-A0A8S4RYW3-F1
#
_cell.length_a   1.000
_cell.length_b   1.000
_cell.length_c   1.000
_cell.angle_alpha   90.00
_cell.angle_beta   90.00
_cell.angle_gamma   90.00
#
_symmetry.space_group_name_H-M   'P 1'
#
loop_
_entity.id
_entity.type
_entity.pdbx_description
1 polymer ?
#
loop_
_entity_poly.entity_id
_entity_poly.type
_entity_poly.pdbx_seq_one_letter_code
_entity_poly.pdbx_strand_id
1 'polypeptide(L)'
;MSTLIQSYEQQYSVLTADITSKIGRLKSSNEDDREQLSRQIQANFEEANDLLEQLELEYRGSGAGSRVAAYRVELQRVRDEYRAVASNNATYNIDPDEYEDWSMVNDQRQRLLDNTEQLERTGKTLTEGYRVVLETEQIGAAVLQDLSEQRETIQRSRGRLRETDEQLNRSSRLMNTMVMRALQERVVLAAVAIALAVLSGVALYFYVT
;
A
#
# COMPACT_ATOMS: atom_id res chain seq x y z
N MET A 1 18.41 -1.88 -20.99
CA MET A 1 18.00 -1.96 -19.56
C MET A 1 17.48 -3.34 -19.19
N SER A 2 16.47 -3.91 -19.88
CA SER A 2 15.96 -5.26 -19.55
C SER A 2 16.99 -6.40 -19.65
N THR A 3 18.04 -6.26 -20.45
CA THR A 3 19.08 -7.29 -20.66
C THR A 3 20.06 -7.41 -19.49
N LEU A 4 20.33 -6.32 -18.77
CA LEU A 4 21.29 -6.31 -17.66
C LEU A 4 20.68 -6.99 -16.42
N ILE A 5 19.42 -6.65 -16.11
CA ILE A 5 18.64 -7.31 -15.06
C ILE A 5 18.57 -8.83 -15.31
N GLN A 6 18.24 -9.24 -16.54
CA GLN A 6 18.18 -10.66 -16.89
C GLN A 6 19.55 -11.36 -16.74
N SER A 7 20.65 -10.65 -17.06
CA SER A 7 22.00 -11.19 -16.87
C SER A 7 22.36 -11.37 -15.39
N TYR A 8 21.93 -10.46 -14.51
CA TYR A 8 22.16 -10.58 -13.07
C TYR A 8 21.26 -11.64 -12.43
N GLU A 9 20.00 -11.77 -12.86
CA GLU A 9 19.12 -12.86 -12.42
C GLU A 9 19.68 -14.23 -12.81
N GLN A 10 20.25 -14.34 -14.02
CA GLN A 10 20.91 -15.57 -14.45
C GLN A 10 22.18 -15.86 -13.63
N GLN A 11 23.02 -14.86 -13.38
CA GLN A 11 24.22 -15.00 -12.54
C GLN A 11 23.85 -15.42 -11.12
N TYR A 12 22.85 -14.78 -10.52
CA TYR A 12 22.34 -15.13 -9.20
C TYR A 12 21.85 -16.59 -9.15
N SER A 13 21.07 -17.03 -10.15
CA SER A 13 20.56 -18.41 -10.21
C SER A 13 21.68 -19.45 -10.33
N VAL A 14 22.75 -19.14 -11.08
CA VAL A 14 23.91 -20.04 -11.20
C VAL A 14 24.68 -20.09 -9.89
N LEU A 15 24.86 -18.94 -9.24
CA LEU A 15 25.62 -18.83 -7.99
C LEU A 15 24.90 -19.52 -6.83
N THR A 16 23.58 -19.39 -6.70
CA THR A 16 22.80 -20.11 -5.69
C THR A 16 22.81 -21.62 -5.92
N ALA A 17 22.72 -22.08 -7.18
CA ALA A 17 22.85 -23.49 -7.51
C ALA A 17 24.25 -24.05 -7.14
N ASP A 18 25.32 -23.29 -7.40
CA ASP A 18 26.68 -23.66 -7.01
C ASP A 18 26.84 -23.72 -5.48
N ILE A 19 26.29 -22.76 -4.75
CA ILE A 19 26.25 -22.76 -3.28
C ILE A 19 25.53 -24.03 -2.77
N THR A 20 24.33 -24.33 -3.27
CA THR A 20 23.58 -25.52 -2.85
C THR A 20 24.32 -26.82 -3.17
N SER A 21 24.96 -26.91 -4.34
CA SER A 21 25.77 -28.08 -4.70
C SER A 21 26.97 -28.26 -3.77
N LYS A 22 27.69 -27.17 -3.45
CA LYS A 22 28.83 -27.18 -2.51
C LYS A 22 28.38 -27.53 -1.09
N ILE A 23 27.23 -27.04 -0.62
CA ILE A 23 26.63 -27.45 0.67
C ILE A 23 26.31 -28.96 0.67
N GLY A 24 25.82 -29.50 -0.45
CA GLY A 24 25.61 -30.94 -0.62
C GLY A 24 26.92 -31.73 -0.52
N ARG A 25 27.99 -31.27 -1.18
CA ARG A 25 29.33 -31.89 -1.11
C ARG A 25 29.94 -31.80 0.29
N LEU A 26 29.69 -30.69 1.00
CA LEU A 26 30.15 -30.46 2.37
C LEU A 26 29.65 -31.53 3.36
N LYS A 27 28.49 -32.15 3.08
CA LYS A 27 27.94 -33.25 3.89
C LYS A 27 28.75 -34.55 3.79
N SER A 28 29.59 -34.70 2.77
CA SER A 28 30.28 -35.95 2.42
C SER A 28 31.80 -35.82 2.28
N SER A 29 32.37 -34.64 2.50
CA SER A 29 33.80 -34.34 2.28
C SER A 29 34.65 -34.53 3.55
N ASN A 30 35.92 -34.89 3.36
CA ASN A 30 36.93 -34.98 4.41
C ASN A 30 37.22 -33.60 5.06
N GLU A 31 37.81 -33.59 6.26
CA GLU A 31 37.96 -32.38 7.09
C GLU A 31 38.76 -31.24 6.43
N ASP A 32 39.85 -31.57 5.72
CA ASP A 32 40.66 -30.60 4.97
C ASP A 32 39.91 -30.00 3.76
N ASP A 33 39.20 -30.85 3.01
CA ASP A 33 38.35 -30.42 1.89
C ASP A 33 37.16 -29.56 2.39
N ARG A 34 36.73 -29.80 3.63
CA ARG A 34 35.59 -29.11 4.26
C ARG A 34 35.92 -27.66 4.58
N GLU A 35 37.12 -27.38 5.10
CA GLU A 35 37.57 -26.01 5.39
C GLU A 35 37.82 -25.21 4.10
N GLN A 36 38.23 -25.87 3.02
CA GLN A 36 38.34 -25.25 1.71
C GLN A 36 36.95 -24.97 1.12
N LEU A 37 36.03 -25.92 1.20
CA LEU A 37 34.65 -25.77 0.73
C LEU A 37 33.88 -24.71 1.52
N SER A 38 34.06 -24.63 2.84
CA SER A 38 33.41 -23.61 3.68
C SER A 38 33.85 -22.19 3.29
N ARG A 39 35.15 -21.99 3.05
CA ARG A 39 35.70 -20.72 2.54
C ARG A 39 35.12 -20.35 1.18
N GLN A 40 35.03 -21.32 0.26
CA GLN A 40 34.43 -21.08 -1.07
C GLN A 40 32.93 -20.78 -1.00
N ILE A 41 32.18 -21.49 -0.16
CA ILE A 41 30.75 -21.23 0.06
C ILE A 41 30.55 -19.81 0.61
N GLN A 42 31.40 -19.38 1.55
CA GLN A 42 31.30 -18.06 2.14
C GLN A 42 31.62 -16.94 1.14
N ALA A 43 32.66 -17.11 0.31
CA ALA A 43 32.97 -16.20 -0.78
C ALA A 43 31.81 -16.09 -1.80
N ASN A 44 31.21 -17.23 -2.18
CA ASN A 44 30.04 -17.25 -3.06
C ASN A 44 28.82 -16.53 -2.43
N PHE A 45 28.62 -16.61 -1.11
CA PHE A 45 27.57 -15.87 -0.42
C PHE A 45 27.80 -14.35 -0.46
N GLU A 46 29.05 -13.90 -0.36
CA GLU A 46 29.40 -12.48 -0.49
C GLU A 46 29.12 -11.99 -1.92
N GLU A 47 29.57 -12.73 -2.93
CA GLU A 47 29.29 -12.43 -4.35
C GLU A 47 27.77 -12.42 -4.65
N ALA A 48 27.00 -13.32 -4.03
CA ALA A 48 25.54 -13.34 -4.18
C ALA A 48 24.86 -12.12 -3.54
N ASN A 49 25.41 -11.60 -2.43
CA ASN A 49 24.89 -10.37 -1.83
C ASN A 49 25.22 -9.15 -2.69
N ASP A 50 26.44 -9.07 -3.23
CA ASP A 50 26.84 -7.99 -4.14
C ASP A 50 25.97 -7.94 -5.40
N LEU A 51 25.67 -9.11 -5.98
CA LEU A 51 24.75 -9.23 -7.12
C LEU A 51 23.33 -8.79 -6.76
N LEU A 52 22.84 -9.11 -5.56
CA LEU A 52 21.52 -8.66 -5.11
C LEU A 52 21.46 -7.16 -4.86
N GLU A 53 22.54 -6.53 -4.39
CA GLU A 53 22.64 -5.08 -4.23
C GLU A 53 22.62 -4.39 -5.61
N GLN A 54 23.37 -4.90 -6.59
CA GLN A 54 23.35 -4.41 -7.96
C GLN A 54 21.97 -4.56 -8.62
N LEU A 55 21.29 -5.69 -8.41
CA LEU A 55 19.91 -5.91 -8.83
C LEU A 55 18.95 -4.90 -8.20
N GLU A 56 19.11 -4.59 -6.90
CA GLU A 56 18.28 -3.60 -6.22
C GLU A 56 18.44 -2.19 -6.83
N LEU A 57 19.67 -1.79 -7.14
CA LEU A 57 19.98 -0.50 -7.75
C LEU A 57 19.37 -0.36 -9.15
N GLU A 58 19.43 -1.41 -9.97
CA GLU A 58 18.81 -1.45 -11.29
C GLU A 58 17.26 -1.47 -11.21
N TYR A 59 16.70 -2.17 -10.22
CA TYR A 59 15.25 -2.27 -10.03
C TYR A 59 14.59 -1.01 -9.47
N ARG A 60 15.34 -0.14 -8.76
CA ARG A 60 14.85 1.16 -8.27
C ARG A 60 14.39 2.10 -9.40
N GLY A 61 14.86 1.89 -10.63
CA GLY A 61 14.38 2.63 -11.82
C GLY A 61 13.12 2.04 -12.48
N SER A 62 12.72 0.81 -12.15
CA SER A 62 11.71 0.02 -12.88
C SER A 62 10.50 -0.41 -12.04
N GLY A 63 10.48 -0.17 -10.73
CA GLY A 63 9.32 -0.48 -9.86
C GLY A 63 9.15 -1.96 -9.46
N ALA A 64 10.16 -2.81 -9.66
CA ALA A 64 10.10 -4.26 -9.39
C ALA A 64 10.86 -4.69 -8.10
N GLY A 65 10.84 -3.86 -7.06
CA GLY A 65 11.48 -4.15 -5.77
C GLY A 65 10.98 -5.43 -5.05
N SER A 66 9.79 -5.95 -5.41
CA SER A 66 9.23 -7.17 -4.83
C SER A 66 10.02 -8.44 -5.18
N ARG A 67 10.77 -8.48 -6.29
CA ARG A 67 11.52 -9.68 -6.71
C ARG A 67 12.83 -9.83 -5.95
N VAL A 68 13.54 -8.72 -5.72
CA VAL A 68 14.78 -8.70 -4.93
C VAL A 68 14.52 -9.15 -3.49
N ALA A 69 13.38 -8.77 -2.91
CA ALA A 69 12.96 -9.23 -1.59
C ALA A 69 12.80 -10.76 -1.53
N ALA A 70 12.21 -11.37 -2.55
CA ALA A 70 12.05 -12.83 -2.63
C ALA A 70 13.42 -13.54 -2.70
N TYR A 71 14.34 -13.03 -3.53
CA TYR A 71 15.70 -13.58 -3.62
C TYR A 71 16.50 -13.45 -2.32
N ARG A 72 16.31 -12.38 -1.54
CA ARG A 72 16.93 -12.26 -0.21
C ARG A 72 16.46 -13.32 0.76
N VAL A 73 15.15 -13.60 0.79
CA VAL A 73 14.59 -14.65 1.65
C VAL A 73 15.14 -16.01 1.25
N GLU A 74 15.26 -16.29 -0.05
CA GLU A 74 15.84 -17.53 -0.55
C GLU A 74 17.32 -17.67 -0.16
N LEU A 75 18.13 -16.63 -0.35
CA LEU A 75 19.55 -16.65 0.02
C LEU A 75 19.74 -16.88 1.52
N GLN A 76 18.86 -16.29 2.34
CA GLN A 76 18.88 -16.48 3.79
C GLN A 76 18.53 -17.92 4.17
N ARG A 77 17.52 -18.53 3.53
CA ARG A 77 17.18 -19.95 3.72
C ARG A 77 18.37 -20.86 3.42
N VAL A 78 19.08 -20.62 2.32
CA VAL A 78 20.26 -21.40 1.94
C VAL A 78 21.42 -21.20 2.92
N ARG A 79 21.57 -19.99 3.48
CA ARG A 79 22.56 -19.69 4.51
C ARG A 79 22.29 -20.43 5.83
N ASP A 80 21.03 -20.53 6.21
CA ASP A 80 20.63 -21.29 7.40
C ASP A 80 20.85 -22.80 7.20
N GLU A 81 20.60 -23.32 5.99
CA GLU A 81 20.94 -24.71 5.64
C GLU A 81 22.45 -24.97 5.72
N TYR A 82 23.28 -24.06 5.19
CA TYR A 82 24.74 -24.15 5.33
C TYR A 82 25.17 -24.18 6.80
N ARG A 83 24.61 -23.30 7.65
CA ARG A 83 24.93 -23.27 9.09
C ARG A 83 24.58 -24.58 9.78
N ALA A 84 23.41 -25.15 9.49
CA ALA A 84 22.99 -26.43 10.04
C ALA A 84 23.94 -27.57 9.64
N VAL A 85 24.42 -27.59 8.39
CA VAL A 85 25.40 -28.59 7.91
C VAL A 85 26.79 -28.36 8.51
N ALA A 86 27.20 -27.11 8.65
CA ALA A 86 28.48 -26.75 9.26
C ALA A 86 28.51 -27.15 10.75
N SER A 87 27.41 -26.96 11.48
CA SER A 87 27.28 -27.25 12.92
C SER A 87 26.96 -28.72 13.24
N ASN A 88 26.16 -29.41 12.42
CA ASN A 88 25.77 -30.80 12.69
C ASN A 88 26.97 -31.77 12.73
N ASN A 89 28.13 -31.39 12.18
CA ASN A 89 29.33 -32.23 12.30
C ASN A 89 29.99 -32.16 13.69
N ALA A 90 29.65 -31.19 14.54
CA ALA A 90 30.13 -31.14 15.92
C ALA A 90 29.46 -32.22 16.82
N THR A 91 28.44 -32.93 16.31
CA THR A 91 27.71 -33.97 17.04
C THR A 91 28.07 -35.39 16.57
N TYR A 92 28.88 -35.55 15.52
CA TYR A 92 29.23 -36.86 14.94
C TYR A 92 30.62 -37.40 15.31
N ASN A 93 31.29 -36.80 16.30
CA ASN A 93 32.51 -37.35 16.92
C ASN A 93 32.31 -37.49 18.44
N ILE A 94 31.29 -38.23 18.87
CA ILE A 94 31.19 -38.66 20.27
C ILE A 94 31.97 -39.96 20.39
N ASP A 95 33.22 -39.82 20.81
CA ASP A 95 34.05 -40.90 21.34
C ASP A 95 33.35 -41.48 22.59
N PRO A 96 33.15 -42.80 22.73
CA PRO A 96 32.28 -43.36 23.78
C PRO A 96 32.79 -43.28 25.23
N ASP A 97 33.91 -42.63 25.50
CA ASP A 97 34.66 -42.79 26.76
C ASP A 97 34.76 -41.54 27.66
N GLU A 98 33.93 -40.51 27.45
CA GLU A 98 33.98 -39.31 28.31
C GLU A 98 32.72 -39.16 29.19
N TYR A 99 32.91 -39.47 30.48
CA TYR A 99 31.95 -39.26 31.56
C TYR A 99 31.67 -37.76 31.78
N GLU A 100 30.86 -37.13 30.92
CA GLU A 100 30.34 -35.76 31.09
C GLU A 100 28.87 -35.61 30.61
N ASP A 101 28.00 -36.59 30.95
CA ASP A 101 26.64 -36.69 30.39
C ASP A 101 25.54 -35.86 31.12
N TRP A 102 25.83 -35.20 32.25
CA TRP A 102 24.78 -34.48 33.00
C TRP A 102 24.60 -33.01 32.59
N SER A 103 25.64 -32.33 32.08
CA SER A 103 25.54 -30.92 31.66
C SER A 103 24.87 -30.78 30.29
N MET A 104 25.22 -31.65 29.34
CA MET A 104 24.75 -31.60 27.96
C MET A 104 23.26 -31.97 27.83
N VAL A 105 22.78 -32.96 28.60
CA VAL A 105 21.35 -33.31 28.68
C VAL A 105 20.55 -32.17 29.33
N ASN A 106 21.12 -31.48 30.31
CA ASN A 106 20.45 -30.35 30.97
C ASN A 106 20.37 -29.12 30.05
N ASP A 107 21.41 -28.85 29.27
CA ASP A 107 21.42 -27.80 28.24
C ASP A 107 20.39 -28.06 27.13
N GLN A 108 20.26 -29.32 26.69
CA GLN A 108 19.27 -29.67 25.68
C GLN A 108 17.84 -29.53 26.21
N ARG A 109 17.61 -29.92 27.47
CA ARG A 109 16.32 -29.72 28.15
C ARG A 109 16.00 -28.23 28.33
N GLN A 110 16.98 -27.41 28.68
CA GLN A 110 16.82 -25.97 28.83
C GLN A 110 16.47 -25.30 27.51
N ARG A 111 17.12 -25.69 26.40
CA ARG A 111 16.76 -25.22 25.05
C ARG A 111 15.33 -25.60 24.64
N LEU A 112 14.86 -26.80 25.00
CA LEU A 112 13.48 -27.21 24.71
C LEU A 112 12.46 -26.42 25.52
N LEU A 113 12.78 -26.10 26.79
CA LEU A 113 11.95 -25.24 27.63
C LEU A 113 11.90 -23.81 27.07
N ASP A 114 13.04 -23.24 26.68
CA ASP A 114 13.10 -21.90 26.08
C ASP A 114 12.32 -21.83 24.76
N ASN A 115 12.42 -22.87 23.91
CA ASN A 115 11.63 -22.97 22.69
C ASN A 115 10.12 -23.07 23.00
N THR A 116 9.75 -23.84 24.02
CA THR A 116 8.36 -23.98 24.45
C THR A 116 7.79 -22.65 24.97
N GLU A 117 8.56 -21.93 25.79
CA GLU A 117 8.18 -20.61 26.29
C GLU A 117 8.04 -19.60 25.15
N GLN A 118 8.98 -19.61 24.19
CA GLN A 118 8.90 -18.74 23.02
C GLN A 118 7.67 -19.06 22.16
N LEU A 119 7.31 -20.34 22.03
CA LEU A 119 6.14 -20.79 21.26
C LEU A 119 4.83 -20.40 21.96
N GLU A 120 4.76 -20.52 23.29
CA GLU A 120 3.63 -20.05 24.09
C GLU A 120 3.46 -18.53 23.97
N ARG A 121 4.55 -17.77 24.11
CA ARG A 121 4.53 -16.30 23.92
C ARG A 121 4.06 -15.92 22.52
N THR A 122 4.58 -16.59 21.50
CA THR A 122 4.20 -16.36 20.10
C THR A 122 2.73 -16.69 19.86
N GLY A 123 2.24 -17.79 20.42
CA GLY A 123 0.82 -18.17 20.34
C GLY A 123 -0.10 -17.14 21.01
N LYS A 124 0.31 -16.59 22.15
CA LYS A 124 -0.42 -15.51 22.83
C LYS A 124 -0.44 -14.23 22.01
N THR A 125 0.70 -13.82 21.45
CA THR A 125 0.78 -12.65 20.56
C THR A 125 -0.04 -12.84 19.29
N LEU A 126 -0.06 -14.05 18.72
CA LEU A 126 -0.89 -14.37 17.55
C LEU A 126 -2.38 -14.27 17.87
N THR A 127 -2.80 -14.79 19.01
CA THR A 127 -4.20 -14.72 19.47
C THR A 127 -4.64 -13.28 19.70
N GLU A 128 -3.77 -12.46 20.32
CA GLU A 128 -4.03 -11.04 20.50
C GLU A 128 -4.08 -10.30 19.16
N GLY A 129 -3.16 -10.59 18.24
CA GLY A 129 -3.17 -10.04 16.88
C GLY A 129 -4.44 -10.39 16.11
N TYR A 130 -4.90 -11.64 16.23
CA TYR A 130 -6.17 -12.06 15.64
C TYR A 130 -7.36 -11.27 16.19
N ARG A 131 -7.39 -11.03 17.51
CA ARG A 131 -8.43 -10.19 18.14
C ARG A 131 -8.43 -8.77 17.57
N VAL A 132 -7.25 -8.16 17.44
CA VAL A 132 -7.10 -6.80 16.89
C VAL A 132 -7.54 -6.74 15.43
N VAL A 133 -7.25 -7.78 14.63
CA VAL A 133 -7.70 -7.86 13.23
C VAL A 133 -9.22 -7.92 13.15
N LEU A 134 -9.88 -8.72 13.98
CA LEU A 134 -11.35 -8.78 14.03
C LEU A 134 -11.97 -7.43 14.43
N GLU A 135 -11.40 -6.75 15.43
CA GLU A 135 -11.84 -5.41 15.81
C GLU A 135 -11.66 -4.40 14.65
N THR A 136 -10.53 -4.51 13.94
CA THR A 136 -10.24 -3.67 12.77
C THR A 136 -11.20 -3.96 11.61
N GLU A 137 -11.57 -5.22 11.39
CA GLU A 137 -12.59 -5.60 10.40
C GLU A 137 -13.95 -5.00 10.74
N GLN A 138 -14.35 -5.06 12.01
CA GLN A 138 -15.59 -4.45 12.48
C GLN A 138 -15.60 -2.93 12.30
N ILE A 139 -14.50 -2.24 12.64
CA ILE A 139 -14.35 -0.80 12.42
C ILE A 139 -14.39 -0.50 10.92
N GLY A 140 -13.70 -1.29 10.10
CA GLY A 140 -13.70 -1.14 8.65
C GLY A 140 -15.10 -1.27 8.04
N ALA A 141 -15.88 -2.26 8.50
CA ALA A 141 -17.27 -2.43 8.10
C ALA A 141 -18.14 -1.22 8.48
N ALA A 142 -17.98 -0.69 9.69
CA ALA A 142 -18.68 0.51 10.15
C ALA A 142 -18.31 1.75 9.30
N VAL A 143 -17.02 1.92 8.98
CA VAL A 143 -16.54 3.02 8.10
C VAL A 143 -17.14 2.88 6.69
N LEU A 144 -17.21 1.67 6.13
CA LEU A 144 -17.84 1.45 4.83
C LEU A 144 -19.33 1.78 4.84
N GLN A 145 -20.04 1.47 5.93
CA GLN A 145 -21.43 1.85 6.11
C GLN A 145 -21.59 3.38 6.15
N ASP A 146 -20.79 4.06 6.97
CA ASP A 146 -20.82 5.53 7.07
C ASP A 146 -20.50 6.20 5.73
N LEU A 147 -19.49 5.72 5.00
CA LEU A 147 -19.20 6.21 3.65
C LEU A 147 -20.37 6.01 2.68
N SER A 148 -21.12 4.92 2.80
CA SER A 148 -22.33 4.69 2.00
C SER A 148 -23.43 5.68 2.36
N GLU A 149 -23.67 5.93 3.65
CA GLU A 149 -24.65 6.92 4.13
C GLU A 149 -24.26 8.35 3.72
N GLN A 150 -22.98 8.70 3.81
CA GLN A 150 -22.45 9.98 3.34
C GLN A 150 -22.63 10.13 1.83
N ARG A 151 -22.34 9.08 1.05
CA ARG A 151 -22.56 9.09 -0.41
C ARG A 151 -24.03 9.36 -0.73
N GLU A 152 -24.96 8.70 -0.04
CA GLU A 152 -26.39 8.91 -0.23
C GLU A 152 -26.80 10.35 0.13
N THR A 153 -26.26 10.90 1.22
CA THR A 153 -26.48 12.28 1.65
C THR A 153 -25.99 13.29 0.63
N ILE A 154 -24.81 13.07 0.03
CA ILE A 154 -24.26 13.89 -1.04
C ILE A 154 -25.16 13.80 -2.28
N GLN A 155 -25.63 12.62 -2.65
CA GLN A 155 -26.54 12.43 -3.78
C GLN A 155 -27.87 13.16 -3.57
N ARG A 156 -28.48 13.04 -2.39
CA ARG A 156 -29.70 13.80 -2.03
C ARG A 156 -29.47 15.31 -2.09
N SER A 157 -28.35 15.78 -1.54
CA SER A 157 -27.99 17.20 -1.57
C SER A 157 -27.82 17.72 -3.00
N ARG A 158 -27.14 16.96 -3.88
CA ARG A 158 -27.01 17.28 -5.31
C ARG A 158 -28.37 17.32 -6.01
N GLY A 159 -29.26 16.37 -5.69
CA GLY A 159 -30.63 16.37 -6.21
C GLY A 159 -31.39 17.65 -5.83
N ARG A 160 -31.37 18.01 -4.55
CA ARG A 160 -31.99 19.24 -4.03
C ARG A 160 -31.40 20.51 -4.64
N LEU A 161 -30.08 20.56 -4.85
CA LEU A 161 -29.43 21.70 -5.51
C LEU A 161 -29.90 21.85 -6.94
N ARG A 162 -30.01 20.74 -7.69
CA ARG A 162 -30.51 20.77 -9.07
C ARG A 162 -31.98 21.20 -9.13
N GLU A 163 -32.82 20.72 -8.23
CA GLU A 163 -34.21 21.16 -8.14
C GLU A 163 -34.31 22.65 -7.80
N THR A 164 -33.52 23.11 -6.83
CA THR A 164 -33.41 24.54 -6.47
C THR A 164 -32.98 25.37 -7.68
N ASP A 165 -32.00 24.92 -8.46
CA ASP A 165 -31.54 25.61 -9.67
C ASP A 165 -32.64 25.72 -10.74
N GLU A 166 -33.44 24.65 -10.93
CA GLU A 166 -34.61 24.69 -11.80
C GLU A 166 -35.70 25.65 -11.30
N GLN A 167 -35.91 25.73 -9.98
CA GLN A 167 -36.83 26.69 -9.38
C GLN A 167 -36.31 28.14 -9.50
N LEU A 168 -35.02 28.37 -9.31
CA LEU A 168 -34.38 29.68 -9.51
C LEU A 168 -34.47 30.14 -10.97
N ASN A 169 -34.27 29.25 -11.94
CA ASN A 169 -34.43 29.57 -13.35
C ASN A 169 -35.88 29.95 -13.67
N ARG A 170 -36.87 29.22 -13.13
CA ARG A 170 -38.30 29.58 -13.24
C ARG A 170 -38.59 30.93 -12.62
N SER A 171 -38.12 31.17 -11.40
CA SER A 171 -38.28 32.46 -10.69
C SER A 171 -37.62 33.61 -11.44
N SER A 172 -36.43 33.41 -12.01
CA SER A 172 -35.74 34.40 -12.85
C SER A 172 -36.56 34.79 -14.08
N ARG A 173 -37.15 33.80 -14.77
CA ARG A 173 -38.04 34.08 -15.92
C ARG A 173 -39.29 34.86 -15.49
N LEU A 174 -39.94 34.46 -14.40
CA LEU A 174 -41.11 35.17 -13.87
C LEU A 174 -40.75 36.61 -13.47
N MET A 175 -39.65 36.80 -12.76
CA MET A 175 -39.15 38.12 -12.39
C MET A 175 -38.90 38.99 -13.62
N ASN A 176 -38.25 38.46 -14.66
CA ASN A 176 -38.02 39.20 -15.90
C ASN A 176 -39.34 39.61 -16.57
N THR A 177 -40.35 38.74 -16.57
CA THR A 177 -41.69 39.13 -17.08
C THR A 177 -42.38 40.20 -16.25
N MET A 178 -42.24 40.17 -14.91
CA MET A 178 -42.77 41.22 -14.03
C MET A 178 -42.07 42.56 -14.27
N VAL A 179 -40.74 42.56 -14.39
CA VAL A 179 -39.95 43.77 -14.68
C VAL A 179 -40.37 44.37 -16.02
N MET A 180 -40.53 43.55 -17.06
CA MET A 180 -40.97 44.02 -18.38
C MET A 180 -42.38 44.63 -18.33
N ARG A 181 -43.32 43.99 -17.62
CA ARG A 181 -44.68 44.52 -17.43
C ARG A 181 -44.68 45.84 -16.66
N ALA A 182 -43.92 45.92 -15.56
CA ALA A 182 -43.81 47.16 -14.77
C ALA A 182 -43.21 48.32 -15.59
N LEU A 183 -42.24 48.02 -16.47
CA LEU A 183 -41.68 49.02 -17.38
C LEU A 183 -42.71 49.46 -18.44
N GLN A 184 -43.47 48.53 -19.01
CA GLN A 184 -44.56 48.84 -19.95
C GLN A 184 -45.62 49.74 -19.30
N GLU A 185 -46.08 49.42 -18.09
CA GLU A 185 -47.05 50.23 -17.35
C GLU A 185 -46.54 51.66 -17.12
N ARG A 186 -45.27 51.82 -16.72
CA ARG A 186 -44.64 53.14 -16.54
C ARG A 186 -44.55 53.93 -17.86
N VAL A 187 -44.18 53.28 -18.96
CA VAL A 187 -44.09 53.91 -20.28
C VAL A 187 -45.47 54.36 -20.78
N VAL A 188 -46.50 53.52 -20.61
CA VAL A 188 -47.88 53.86 -20.98
C VAL A 188 -48.38 55.06 -20.16
N LEU A 189 -48.16 55.07 -18.85
CA LEU A 189 -48.56 56.18 -17.99
C LEU A 189 -47.85 57.49 -18.39
N ALA A 190 -46.54 57.44 -18.65
CA ALA A 190 -45.79 58.60 -19.13
C ALA A 190 -46.30 59.11 -20.48
N ALA A 191 -46.61 58.22 -21.43
CA ALA A 191 -47.15 58.59 -22.73
C ALA A 191 -48.52 59.30 -22.61
N VAL A 192 -49.42 58.79 -21.75
CA VAL A 192 -50.73 59.42 -21.48
C VAL A 192 -50.55 60.80 -20.84
N ALA A 193 -49.66 60.95 -19.86
CA ALA A 193 -49.39 62.23 -19.22
C ALA A 193 -48.85 63.28 -20.21
N ILE A 194 -47.94 62.88 -21.11
CA ILE A 194 -47.42 63.76 -22.18
C ILE A 194 -48.56 64.16 -23.14
N ALA A 195 -49.39 63.21 -23.57
CA ALA A 195 -50.51 63.51 -24.46
C ALA A 195 -51.50 64.52 -23.84
N LEU A 196 -51.83 64.37 -22.56
CA LEU A 196 -52.68 65.31 -21.82
C LEU A 196 -52.04 66.70 -21.69
N ALA A 197 -50.73 66.76 -21.44
CA ALA A 197 -50.01 68.04 -21.36
C ALA A 197 -49.99 68.78 -22.71
N VAL A 198 -49.78 68.05 -23.81
CA VAL A 198 -49.83 68.62 -25.17
C VAL A 198 -51.24 69.12 -25.48
N LEU A 199 -52.28 68.34 -25.20
CA LEU A 199 -53.67 68.72 -25.47
C LEU A 199 -54.07 69.96 -24.66
N SER A 200 -53.69 70.01 -23.39
CA SER A 200 -53.90 71.19 -22.53
C SER A 200 -53.16 72.43 -23.06
N GLY A 201 -51.92 72.28 -23.52
CA GLY A 201 -51.16 73.37 -24.12
C GLY A 201 -51.79 73.90 -25.40
N VAL A 202 -52.28 73.01 -26.27
CA VAL A 202 -53.01 73.38 -27.49
C VAL A 202 -54.30 74.12 -27.15
N ALA A 203 -55.08 73.62 -26.18
CA ALA A 203 -56.31 74.28 -25.75
C ALA A 203 -56.06 75.69 -25.19
N LEU A 204 -55.01 75.88 -24.39
CA LEU A 204 -54.62 77.19 -23.88
C LEU A 204 -54.17 78.14 -25.00
N TYR A 205 -53.44 77.64 -25.99
CA TYR A 205 -53.03 78.45 -27.15
C TYR A 205 -54.23 78.98 -27.94
N PHE A 206 -55.23 78.12 -28.18
CA PHE A 206 -56.49 78.51 -28.83
C PHE A 206 -57.38 79.41 -27.97
N TYR A 207 -57.26 79.36 -26.64
CA TYR A 207 -58.03 80.22 -25.75
C TYR A 207 -57.44 81.63 -25.64
N VAL A 208 -56.10 81.75 -25.68
CA VAL A 208 -55.39 83.03 -25.58
C VAL A 208 -55.36 83.79 -26.90
N THR A 209 -55.37 83.08 -28.03
CA THR A 209 -55.39 83.64 -29.39
C THR A 209 -56.81 83.90 -29.84
#